data_AF-A0A7C3INF1-F1
#
_entry.id   AF-A0A7C3INF1-F1
#
_cell.length_a   1.000
_cell.length_b   1.000
_cell.length_c   1.000
_cell.angle_alpha   90.00
_cell.angle_beta   90.00
_cell.angle_gamma   90.00
#
_symmetry.space_group_name_H-M   'P 1'
#
loop_
_entity.id
_entity.type
_entity.pdbx_description
1 polymer ?
#
loop_
_entity_poly.entity_id
_entity_poly.type
_entity_poly.pdbx_seq_one_letter_code
_entity_poly.pdbx_strand_id
1 'polypeptide(L)'
;MKLIRTDGDRMTFRLSATERVVLLDLVKAYPCVPPAHVRHRAVASEDPESAEIQTLLAEALAEQRAATRRQILQLLENPEVLQRQPQGWVLHLRPGDLETLLQVLNDVRVGSWIALGCPDPLPDKLPSDPEKAHHAATMELAGWFEISLLQEVQQGPAP
;
A
#
# COMPACT_ATOMS: atom_id res chain seq x y z
N MET A 1 -12.05 -2.97 -10.19
CA MET A 1 -10.94 -2.45 -11.00
C MET A 1 -10.58 -3.49 -12.04
N LYS A 2 -10.20 -3.10 -13.27
CA LYS A 2 -9.85 -4.06 -14.34
C LYS A 2 -8.66 -3.60 -15.16
N LEU A 3 -7.78 -4.51 -15.57
CA LEU A 3 -6.75 -4.24 -16.56
C LEU A 3 -7.38 -4.24 -17.96
N ILE A 4 -7.29 -3.10 -18.64
CA ILE A 4 -7.92 -2.90 -19.95
C ILE A 4 -6.92 -2.90 -21.10
N ARG A 5 -5.64 -2.69 -20.81
CA ARG A 5 -4.58 -2.68 -21.83
C ARG A 5 -3.21 -2.88 -21.21
N THR A 6 -2.35 -3.60 -21.93
CA THR A 6 -0.91 -3.68 -21.67
C THR A 6 -0.17 -3.29 -22.96
N ASP A 7 0.63 -2.22 -22.90
CA ASP A 7 1.43 -1.72 -24.03
C ASP A 7 2.90 -1.68 -23.64
N GLY A 8 3.66 -2.70 -24.02
CA GLY A 8 5.06 -2.81 -23.64
C GLY A 8 5.21 -2.74 -22.12
N ASP A 9 5.82 -1.67 -21.62
CA ASP A 9 6.09 -1.43 -20.20
C ASP A 9 4.99 -0.61 -19.48
N ARG A 10 3.78 -0.54 -20.05
CA ARG A 10 2.67 0.23 -19.48
C ARG A 10 1.42 -0.63 -19.31
N MET A 11 0.93 -0.70 -18.09
CA MET A 11 -0.35 -1.32 -17.72
C MET A 11 -1.39 -0.21 -17.53
N THR A 12 -2.60 -0.46 -18.03
CA THR A 12 -3.70 0.50 -17.93
C THR A 12 -4.89 -0.14 -17.25
N PHE A 13 -5.25 0.37 -16.08
CA PHE A 13 -6.38 -0.09 -15.28
C PHE A 13 -7.56 0.87 -15.41
N ARG A 14 -8.77 0.33 -15.48
CA ARG A 14 -10.02 1.09 -15.32
C ARG A 14 -10.48 0.99 -13.87
N LEU A 15 -10.76 2.16 -13.29
CA LEU A 15 -11.28 2.31 -11.94
C LEU A 15 -12.66 2.97 -11.98
N SER A 16 -13.53 2.56 -11.05
CA SER A 16 -14.74 3.32 -10.73
C SER A 16 -14.38 4.60 -9.95
N ALA A 17 -15.35 5.52 -9.81
CA ALA A 17 -15.16 6.71 -8.99
C ALA A 17 -14.89 6.35 -7.51
N THR A 18 -15.59 5.34 -6.99
CA THR A 18 -15.41 4.85 -5.62
C THR A 18 -14.02 4.25 -5.44
N GLU A 19 -13.59 3.39 -6.36
CA GLU A 19 -12.25 2.79 -6.30
C GLU A 19 -11.16 3.85 -6.31
N ARG A 20 -11.31 4.88 -7.14
CA ARG A 20 -10.36 6.00 -7.18
C ARG A 20 -10.27 6.75 -5.85
N VAL A 21 -11.40 7.05 -5.21
CA VAL A 21 -11.42 7.73 -3.90
C VAL A 21 -10.74 6.86 -2.84
N VAL A 22 -11.15 5.58 -2.73
CA VAL A 22 -10.61 4.66 -1.75
C VAL A 22 -9.11 4.47 -1.94
N LEU A 23 -8.63 4.28 -3.17
CA LEU A 23 -7.21 4.14 -3.46
C LEU A 23 -6.40 5.35 -2.98
N LEU A 24 -6.89 6.56 -3.25
CA LEU A 24 -6.22 7.79 -2.82
C LEU A 24 -6.20 7.92 -1.29
N ASP A 25 -7.26 7.52 -0.61
CA ASP A 25 -7.32 7.58 0.85
C ASP A 25 -6.40 6.54 1.50
N LEU A 26 -6.33 5.33 0.95
CA LEU A 26 -5.38 4.30 1.38
C LEU A 26 -3.93 4.78 1.25
N VAL A 27 -3.56 5.35 0.09
CA VAL A 27 -2.19 5.83 -0.14
C VAL A 27 -1.82 7.00 0.78
N LYS A 28 -2.77 7.85 1.18
CA LYS A 28 -2.52 8.92 2.15
C LYS A 28 -2.23 8.41 3.56
N ALA A 29 -2.74 7.22 3.91
CA ALA A 29 -2.52 6.60 5.20
C ALA A 29 -1.08 6.10 5.37
N TYR A 30 -0.38 5.75 4.28
CA TYR A 30 1.00 5.29 4.30
C TYR A 30 1.99 6.37 4.80
N PRO A 31 2.95 6.06 5.68
CA PRO A 31 3.24 4.74 6.25
C PRO A 31 2.40 4.44 7.50
N CYS A 32 1.95 3.19 7.64
CA CYS A 32 1.15 2.70 8.75
C CYS A 32 1.92 1.72 9.66
N VAL A 33 2.97 1.04 9.16
CA VAL A 33 3.74 0.10 10.00
C VAL A 33 4.65 0.87 10.98
N PRO A 34 4.52 0.63 12.30
CA PRO A 34 5.39 1.28 13.29
C PRO A 34 6.85 0.86 13.11
N PRO A 35 7.83 1.78 13.17
CA PRO A 35 9.26 1.45 13.07
C PRO A 35 9.72 0.41 14.08
N ALA A 36 9.11 0.40 15.28
CA ALA A 36 9.41 -0.55 16.34
C ALA A 36 9.11 -2.02 15.96
N HIS A 37 8.24 -2.24 14.97
CA HIS A 37 7.92 -3.58 14.47
C HIS A 37 9.01 -4.17 13.58
N VAL A 38 9.94 -3.34 13.08
CA VAL A 38 11.07 -3.75 12.20
C VAL A 38 12.33 -4.05 13.01
N ARG A 39 12.25 -4.13 14.35
CA ARG A 39 13.42 -4.44 15.18
C ARG A 39 14.00 -5.81 14.82
N HIS A 40 15.17 -5.81 14.18
CA HIS A 40 15.89 -7.03 13.87
C HIS A 40 16.37 -7.70 15.16
N ARG A 41 15.86 -8.91 15.43
CA ARG A 41 16.20 -9.73 16.61
C ARG A 41 17.69 -10.11 16.64
N ALA A 42 18.39 -10.06 15.50
CA ALA A 42 19.82 -10.37 15.39
C ALA A 42 20.75 -9.30 16.00
N VAL A 43 20.26 -8.07 16.24
CA VAL A 43 21.03 -6.93 16.77
C VAL A 43 20.61 -6.63 18.23
N ALA A 44 19.94 -7.59 18.88
CA ALA A 44 19.49 -7.47 20.27
C ALA A 44 20.57 -7.87 21.30
N SER A 45 21.85 -7.83 20.92
CA SER A 45 22.96 -7.89 21.87
C SER A 45 23.10 -6.52 22.56
N GLU A 46 23.38 -6.51 23.86
CA GLU A 46 23.63 -5.31 24.69
C GLU A 46 24.96 -4.60 24.34
N ASP A 47 25.37 -4.67 23.07
CA ASP A 47 26.60 -4.08 22.57
C ASP A 47 26.34 -2.63 22.10
N PRO A 48 27.10 -1.62 22.57
CA PRO A 48 26.98 -0.23 22.09
C PRO A 48 26.98 -0.08 20.55
N GLU A 49 27.75 -0.91 19.84
CA GLU A 49 27.82 -0.89 18.37
C GLU A 49 26.48 -1.33 17.73
N SER A 50 25.76 -2.22 18.41
CA SER A 50 24.43 -2.69 17.98
C SER A 50 23.39 -1.56 18.04
N ALA A 51 23.48 -0.68 19.04
CA ALA A 51 22.58 0.46 19.20
C ALA A 51 22.80 1.53 18.13
N GLU A 52 24.04 1.79 17.75
CA GLU A 52 24.39 2.71 16.66
C GLU A 52 23.89 2.17 15.30
N ILE A 53 24.10 0.88 15.02
CA ILE A 53 23.58 0.22 13.81
C ILE A 53 22.06 0.30 13.72
N GLN A 54 21.35 0.06 14.84
CA GLN A 54 19.89 0.14 14.86
C GLN A 54 19.38 1.57 14.63
N THR A 55 20.12 2.57 15.11
CA THR A 55 19.80 3.99 14.88
C THR A 55 19.96 4.33 13.39
N LEU A 56 21.10 4.02 12.80
CA LEU A 56 21.36 4.25 11.36
C LEU A 56 20.34 3.54 10.48
N LEU A 57 19.97 2.30 10.83
CA LEU A 57 18.93 1.56 10.12
C LEU A 57 17.57 2.24 10.23
N ALA A 58 17.19 2.70 11.43
CA ALA A 58 15.92 3.39 11.63
C ALA A 58 15.84 4.69 10.81
N GLU A 59 16.95 5.45 10.75
CA GLU A 59 17.07 6.66 9.94
C GLU A 59 16.94 6.36 8.45
N ALA A 60 17.71 5.40 7.93
CA ALA A 60 17.65 5.01 6.52
C ALA A 60 16.25 4.51 6.11
N LEU A 61 15.59 3.73 6.97
CA LEU A 61 14.22 3.28 6.73
C LEU A 61 13.20 4.43 6.77
N ALA A 62 13.39 5.41 7.67
CA ALA A 62 12.54 6.58 7.73
C ALA A 62 12.68 7.45 6.47
N GLU A 63 13.90 7.67 5.99
CA GLU A 63 14.16 8.39 4.74
C GLU A 63 13.57 7.66 3.53
N GLN A 64 13.77 6.34 3.43
CA GLN A 64 13.20 5.53 2.37
C GLN A 64 11.67 5.62 2.35
N ARG A 65 10.99 5.49 3.50
CA ARG A 65 9.53 5.64 3.59
C ARG A 65 9.07 7.03 3.17
N ALA A 66 9.79 8.08 3.57
CA ALA A 66 9.47 9.45 3.17
C ALA A 66 9.67 9.69 1.67
N ALA A 67 10.68 9.06 1.05
CA ALA A 67 10.88 9.07 -0.39
C ALA A 67 9.75 8.33 -1.12
N THR A 68 9.41 7.11 -0.69
CA THR A 68 8.30 6.32 -1.25
C THR A 68 6.97 7.07 -1.14
N ARG A 69 6.68 7.69 0.02
CA ARG A 69 5.45 8.48 0.21
C ARG A 69 5.37 9.64 -0.79
N ARG A 70 6.46 10.37 -0.98
CA ARG A 70 6.51 11.47 -1.97
C ARG A 70 6.30 10.95 -3.38
N GLN A 71 7.00 9.88 -3.76
CA GLN A 71 6.90 9.26 -5.07
C GLN A 71 5.46 8.84 -5.39
N ILE A 72 4.80 8.11 -4.49
CA ILE A 72 3.46 7.57 -4.77
C ILE A 72 2.39 8.67 -4.81
N LEU A 73 2.50 9.70 -3.96
CA LEU A 73 1.59 10.84 -4.00
C LEU A 73 1.75 11.63 -5.31
N GLN A 74 2.99 11.93 -5.71
CA GLN A 74 3.27 12.60 -6.98
C GLN A 74 2.80 11.79 -8.18
N LEU A 75 2.97 10.46 -8.14
CA LEU A 75 2.48 9.56 -9.18
C LEU A 75 0.95 9.66 -9.34
N LEU A 76 0.20 9.62 -8.24
CA LEU A 76 -1.27 9.62 -8.29
C LEU A 76 -1.89 11.01 -8.47
N GLU A 77 -1.15 12.07 -8.17
CA GLU A 77 -1.51 13.47 -8.50
C GLU A 77 -1.25 13.80 -9.97
N ASN A 78 -0.39 13.04 -10.65
CA ASN A 78 -0.09 13.26 -12.06
C ASN A 78 -1.33 12.96 -12.93
N PRO A 79 -1.89 13.96 -13.63
CA PRO A 79 -3.07 13.78 -14.47
C PRO A 79 -2.81 12.87 -15.66
N GLU A 80 -1.57 12.63 -16.08
CA GLU A 80 -1.24 11.66 -17.14
C GLU A 80 -1.29 10.21 -16.66
N VAL A 81 -1.11 10.00 -15.35
CA VAL A 81 -1.16 8.69 -14.70
C VAL A 81 -2.58 8.35 -14.29
N LEU A 82 -3.28 9.27 -13.62
CA LEU A 82 -4.65 9.07 -13.17
C LEU A 82 -5.61 10.02 -13.88
N GLN A 83 -6.22 9.52 -14.95
CA GLN A 83 -7.05 10.28 -15.88
C GLN A 83 -8.54 10.06 -15.64
N ARG A 84 -9.34 11.13 -15.72
CA ARG A 84 -10.79 11.02 -15.82
C ARG A 84 -11.18 10.73 -17.27
N GLN A 85 -12.02 9.73 -17.47
CA GLN A 85 -12.58 9.36 -18.77
C GLN A 85 -14.11 9.24 -18.71
N PRO A 86 -14.83 9.22 -19.85
CA PRO A 86 -16.29 9.11 -19.85
C PRO A 86 -16.81 7.85 -19.12
N GLN A 87 -16.05 6.76 -19.16
CA GLN A 87 -16.42 5.46 -18.56
C GLN A 87 -15.87 5.27 -17.13
N GLY A 88 -15.28 6.31 -16.51
CA GLY A 88 -14.71 6.23 -15.16
C GLY A 88 -13.34 6.87 -15.05
N TRP A 89 -12.43 6.20 -14.36
CA TRP A 89 -11.04 6.63 -14.21
C TRP A 89 -10.12 5.62 -14.86
N VAL A 90 -8.99 6.11 -15.35
CA VAL A 90 -7.94 5.28 -15.94
C VAL A 90 -6.65 5.54 -15.19
N LEU A 91 -6.04 4.47 -14.68
CA LEU A 91 -4.77 4.48 -13.99
C LEU A 91 -3.71 3.80 -14.85
N HIS A 92 -2.65 4.53 -15.17
CA HIS A 92 -1.54 4.04 -15.97
C HIS A 92 -0.31 3.79 -15.11
N LEU A 93 0.19 2.55 -15.09
CA LEU A 93 1.33 2.16 -14.26
C LEU A 93 2.40 1.49 -15.11
N ARG A 94 3.66 1.83 -14.86
CA ARG A 94 4.80 0.98 -15.25
C ARG A 94 4.99 -0.12 -14.20
N PRO A 95 5.72 -1.21 -14.49
CA PRO A 95 5.97 -2.27 -13.51
C PRO A 95 6.54 -1.77 -12.18
N GLY A 96 7.52 -0.85 -12.21
CA GLY A 96 8.07 -0.27 -10.99
C GLY A 96 7.07 0.58 -10.20
N ASP A 97 6.16 1.28 -10.89
CA ASP A 97 5.10 2.06 -10.25
C ASP A 97 4.07 1.13 -9.59
N LEU A 98 3.73 0.02 -10.26
CA LEU A 98 2.86 -1.03 -9.71
C LEU A 98 3.48 -1.68 -8.47
N GLU A 99 4.76 -2.04 -8.52
CA GLU A 99 5.46 -2.62 -7.37
C GLU A 99 5.47 -1.65 -6.19
N THR A 100 5.78 -0.38 -6.45
CA THR A 100 5.74 0.67 -5.42
C THR A 100 4.34 0.79 -4.80
N LEU A 101 3.29 0.78 -5.63
CA LEU A 101 1.91 0.83 -5.15
C LEU A 101 1.55 -0.40 -4.30
N LEU A 102 1.96 -1.60 -4.71
CA LEU A 102 1.74 -2.83 -3.95
C LEU A 102 2.47 -2.80 -2.60
N GLN A 103 3.70 -2.32 -2.56
CA GLN A 103 4.45 -2.15 -1.30
C GLN A 103 3.72 -1.18 -0.35
N VAL A 104 3.19 -0.08 -0.87
CA VAL A 104 2.42 0.90 -0.09
C VAL A 104 1.12 0.30 0.44
N LEU A 105 0.36 -0.41 -0.40
CA LEU A 105 -0.87 -1.09 0.02
C LEU A 105 -0.59 -2.16 1.08
N ASN A 106 0.49 -2.92 0.92
CA ASN A 106 0.91 -3.92 1.90
C ASN A 106 1.25 -3.28 3.25
N ASP A 107 2.00 -2.18 3.26
CA ASP A 107 2.33 -1.46 4.51
C ASP A 107 1.05 -0.93 5.20
N VAL A 108 0.10 -0.39 4.45
CA VAL A 108 -1.21 0.05 4.98
C VAL A 108 -1.98 -1.13 5.58
N ARG A 109 -2.00 -2.27 4.87
CA ARG A 109 -2.67 -3.49 5.33
C ARG A 109 -2.04 -4.05 6.60
N VAL A 110 -0.72 -4.22 6.61
CA VAL A 110 0.04 -4.75 7.76
C VAL A 110 0.00 -3.78 8.94
N GLY A 111 0.13 -2.48 8.69
CA GLY A 111 0.03 -1.45 9.73
C GLY A 111 -1.33 -1.45 10.41
N SER A 112 -2.41 -1.62 9.63
CA SER A 112 -3.76 -1.77 10.18
C SER A 112 -3.94 -3.07 10.96
N TRP A 113 -3.36 -4.19 10.50
CA TRP A 113 -3.35 -5.45 11.24
C TRP A 113 -2.61 -5.32 12.58
N ILE A 114 -1.48 -4.61 12.62
CA ILE A 114 -0.74 -4.31 13.85
C ILE A 114 -1.58 -3.44 14.79
N ALA A 115 -2.25 -2.41 14.27
CA ALA A 115 -3.12 -1.53 15.06
C ALA A 115 -4.32 -2.27 15.68
N LEU A 116 -4.78 -3.35 15.03
CA LEU A 116 -5.81 -4.25 15.56
C LEU A 116 -5.30 -5.22 16.64
N GLY A 117 -3.99 -5.23 16.93
CA GLY A 117 -3.36 -6.14 17.88
C GLY A 117 -2.95 -7.47 17.26
N CYS A 118 -2.66 -7.50 15.96
CA CYS A 118 -2.21 -8.68 15.23
C CYS A 118 -3.17 -9.90 15.37
N PRO A 119 -4.48 -9.74 15.09
CA PRO A 119 -5.45 -10.81 15.27
C PRO A 119 -5.14 -12.01 14.37
N ASP A 120 -5.19 -13.21 14.97
CA ASP A 120 -5.15 -14.51 14.29
C ASP A 120 -6.05 -15.51 15.05
N PRO A 121 -7.21 -15.92 14.51
CA PRO A 121 -7.75 -15.58 13.18
C PRO A 121 -8.22 -14.12 13.08
N LEU A 122 -8.44 -13.65 11.84
CA LEU A 122 -9.08 -12.36 11.59
C LEU A 122 -10.49 -12.32 12.20
N PRO A 123 -10.94 -11.16 12.72
CA PRO A 123 -12.25 -11.05 13.34
C PRO A 123 -13.38 -11.18 12.31
N ASP A 124 -14.32 -12.09 12.56
CA ASP A 124 -15.50 -12.33 11.69
C ASP A 124 -16.52 -11.17 11.68
N LYS A 125 -16.34 -10.18 12.57
CA LYS A 125 -17.24 -9.04 12.74
C LYS A 125 -16.45 -7.75 12.84
N LEU A 126 -17.06 -6.68 12.35
CA LEU A 126 -16.55 -5.33 12.57
C LEU A 126 -16.45 -5.03 14.08
N PRO A 127 -15.29 -4.53 14.55
CA PRO A 127 -15.15 -4.06 15.92
C PRO A 127 -16.18 -2.99 16.26
N SER A 128 -16.70 -2.99 17.49
CA SER A 128 -17.62 -1.94 17.97
C SER A 128 -16.91 -0.60 18.23
N ASP A 129 -15.59 -0.65 18.44
CA ASP A 129 -14.73 0.52 18.58
C ASP A 129 -14.50 1.16 17.19
N PRO A 130 -14.87 2.44 16.98
CA PRO A 130 -14.73 3.12 15.68
C PRO A 130 -13.31 3.14 15.11
N GLU A 131 -12.28 3.29 15.96
CA GLU A 131 -10.90 3.32 15.48
C GLU A 131 -10.48 1.93 14.97
N LYS A 132 -10.82 0.88 15.72
CA LYS A 132 -10.58 -0.50 15.28
C LYS A 132 -11.42 -0.86 14.06
N ALA A 133 -12.66 -0.37 13.96
CA ALA A 133 -13.48 -0.55 12.78
C ALA A 133 -12.85 0.11 11.54
N HIS A 134 -12.26 1.30 11.70
CA HIS A 134 -11.53 1.98 10.65
C HIS A 134 -10.29 1.18 10.20
N HIS A 135 -9.50 0.65 11.12
CA HIS A 135 -8.36 -0.20 10.78
C HIS A 135 -8.77 -1.52 10.11
N ALA A 136 -9.85 -2.16 10.58
CA ALA A 136 -10.40 -3.36 9.95
C ALA A 136 -10.82 -3.08 8.50
N ALA A 137 -11.57 -1.99 8.27
CA ALA A 137 -11.95 -1.59 6.92
C ALA A 137 -10.75 -1.24 6.04
N THR A 138 -9.78 -0.51 6.58
CA THR A 138 -8.55 -0.12 5.86
C THR A 138 -7.74 -1.34 5.43
N MET A 139 -7.58 -2.33 6.32
CA MET A 139 -6.89 -3.59 6.05
C MET A 139 -7.58 -4.39 4.93
N GLU A 140 -8.90 -4.56 5.01
CA GLU A 140 -9.68 -5.28 3.99
C GLU A 140 -9.65 -4.58 2.63
N LEU A 141 -9.82 -3.25 2.60
CA LEU A 141 -9.78 -2.48 1.36
C LEU A 141 -8.39 -2.53 0.72
N ALA A 142 -7.31 -2.38 1.50
CA ALA A 142 -5.95 -2.51 1.00
C ALA A 142 -5.70 -3.90 0.41
N GLY A 143 -6.08 -4.97 1.13
CA GLY A 143 -5.95 -6.35 0.65
C GLY A 143 -6.77 -6.62 -0.62
N TRP A 144 -7.99 -6.08 -0.71
CA TRP A 144 -8.80 -6.19 -1.91
C TRP A 144 -8.13 -5.52 -3.12
N PHE A 145 -7.52 -4.33 -2.95
CA PHE A 145 -6.79 -3.66 -4.02
C PHE A 145 -5.56 -4.45 -4.45
N GLU A 146 -4.76 -4.97 -3.51
CA GLU A 146 -3.57 -5.78 -3.81
C GLU A 146 -3.93 -7.01 -4.64
N ILE A 147 -4.91 -7.80 -4.18
CA ILE A 147 -5.36 -9.01 -4.87
C ILE A 147 -5.93 -8.66 -6.23
N SER A 148 -6.75 -7.61 -6.33
CA SER A 148 -7.35 -7.19 -7.60
C SER A 148 -6.28 -6.78 -8.62
N LEU A 149 -5.27 -5.99 -8.23
CA LEU A 149 -4.17 -5.60 -9.12
C LEU A 149 -3.40 -6.83 -9.61
N LEU A 150 -3.01 -7.71 -8.68
CA LEU A 150 -2.21 -8.89 -8.99
C LEU A 150 -2.95 -9.86 -9.89
N GLN A 151 -4.24 -10.11 -9.62
CA GLN A 151 -5.07 -11.00 -10.44
C GLN A 151 -5.20 -10.48 -11.87
N GLU A 152 -5.48 -9.19 -12.04
CA GLU A 152 -5.63 -8.59 -13.37
C GLU A 152 -4.31 -8.64 -14.16
N VAL A 153 -3.16 -8.45 -13.50
CA VAL A 153 -1.83 -8.60 -14.14
C VAL A 153 -1.55 -10.05 -14.53
N GLN A 154 -1.94 -11.03 -13.70
CA GLN A 154 -1.77 -12.45 -13.99
C GLN A 154 -2.68 -12.95 -15.12
N GLN A 155 -3.92 -12.47 -15.16
CA GLN A 155 -4.91 -12.87 -16.18
C GLN A 155 -4.67 -12.17 -17.53
N GLY A 156 -4.01 -11.01 -17.53
CA GLY A 156 -3.84 -10.19 -18.71
C GLY A 156 -5.08 -9.36 -19.03
N PRO A 157 -5.02 -8.45 -20.03
CA PRO A 157 -6.15 -7.60 -20.38
C PRO A 157 -7.33 -8.46 -20.86
N ALA A 158 -8.54 -8.09 -20.45
CA ALA A 158 -9.76 -8.75 -20.95
C ALA A 158 -9.83 -8.66 -22.49
N PRO A 159 -10.28 -9.74 -23.18
CA PRO A 159 -10.40 -9.76 -24.64
C PRO A 159 -11.41 -8.75 -25.18
#